data_AF-A0A5C7W1K6-F1
#
_entry.id   AF-A0A5C7W1K6-F1
#
_cell.length_a   1.000
_cell.length_b   1.000
_cell.length_c   1.000
_cell.angle_alpha   90.00
_cell.angle_beta   90.00
_cell.angle_gamma   90.00
#
_symmetry.space_group_name_H-M   'P 1'
#
loop_
_entity.id
_entity.type
_entity.pdbx_description
1 polymer ?
#
loop_
_entity_poly.entity_id
_entity_poly.type
_entity_poly.pdbx_seq_one_letter_code
_entity_poly.pdbx_strand_id
1 'polypeptide(L)' 'SIVEHPFGNLKQWILGNGRFLLRQLQGARTEMALAVNAYNLKRAINVMGARRLIELLG' A
#
# COMPACT_ATOMS: atom_id res chain seq x y z
N SER A 1 -16.98 -3.38 -4.70
CA SER A 1 -16.03 -4.47 -4.41
C SER A 1 -14.59 -4.17 -4.87
N ILE A 2 -14.37 -3.60 -6.07
CA ILE A 2 -13.02 -3.39 -6.67
C ILE A 2 -12.06 -2.59 -5.77
N VAL A 3 -12.54 -1.54 -5.10
CA VAL A 3 -11.73 -0.72 -4.16
C VAL A 3 -11.89 -1.12 -2.69
N GLU A 4 -13.02 -1.71 -2.32
CA GLU A 4 -13.27 -2.17 -0.95
C GLU A 4 -12.32 -3.31 -0.54
N HIS A 5 -12.07 -4.25 -1.45
CA HIS A 5 -11.16 -5.35 -1.16
C HIS A 5 -9.70 -4.92 -0.87
N PRO A 6 -9.04 -4.09 -1.70
CA PRO A 6 -7.70 -3.58 -1.38
C PRO A 6 -7.70 -2.71 -0.11
N PHE A 7 -8.77 -1.93 0.12
CA PHE A 7 -8.86 -1.10 1.33
C PHE A 7 -9.01 -1.93 2.60
N GLY A 8 -9.77 -3.02 2.56
CA GLY A 8 -9.86 -4.00 3.65
C GLY A 8 -8.51 -4.65 3.94
N ASN A 9 -7.77 -5.04 2.90
CA ASN A 9 -6.43 -5.60 3.05
C ASN A 9 -5.44 -4.60 3.68
N LEU A 10 -5.47 -3.34 3.27
CA LEU A 10 -4.64 -2.27 3.84
C LEU A 10 -4.88 -2.14 5.34
N LYS A 11 -6.15 -2.06 5.76
CA LYS A 11 -6.52 -1.93 7.18
C LYS A 11 -6.07 -3.14 7.99
N GLN A 12 -6.38 -4.35 7.52
CA GLN A 12 -6.11 -5.57 8.28
C GLN A 12 -4.61 -5.87 8.37
N TRP A 13 -3.90 -5.81 7.25
CA TRP A 13 -2.56 -6.38 7.13
C TRP A 13 -1.44 -5.36 7.19
N ILE A 14 -1.64 -4.14 6.68
CA ILE A 14 -0.59 -3.12 6.62
C ILE A 14 -0.71 -2.15 7.80
N LEU A 15 -1.92 -1.70 8.14
CA LEU A 15 -2.18 -0.79 9.27
C LEU A 15 -2.47 -1.51 10.59
N GLY A 16 -2.20 -2.83 10.67
CA GLY A 16 -2.31 -3.62 11.90
C GLY A 16 -3.65 -3.44 12.62
N ASN A 17 -4.75 -3.86 11.98
CA ASN A 17 -6.14 -3.66 12.44
C ASN A 17 -6.66 -2.21 12.35
N GLY A 18 -6.25 -1.50 11.29
CA GLY A 18 -6.82 -0.21 10.88
C GLY A 18 -6.45 0.98 11.77
N ARG A 19 -5.32 0.91 12.48
CA ARG A 19 -4.87 1.98 13.39
C ARG A 19 -3.68 2.73 12.78
N PHE A 20 -3.71 4.05 12.91
CA PHE A 20 -2.55 4.89 12.60
C PHE A 20 -1.61 4.96 13.80
N LEU A 21 -0.31 4.96 13.54
CA LEU A 21 0.74 5.07 14.55
C LEU A 21 1.05 6.54 14.88
N LEU A 22 0.94 7.42 13.90
CA LEU A 22 1.17 8.85 14.00
C LEU A 22 -0.13 9.59 14.31
N ARG A 23 0.03 10.74 14.98
CA ARG A 23 -1.07 11.65 15.29
C ARG A 23 -1.18 12.72 14.21
N GLN A 24 -2.32 13.41 14.20
CA GLN A 24 -2.63 14.51 13.29
C GLN A 24 -2.78 14.07 11.81
N LEU A 25 -3.44 14.93 11.04
CA LEU A 25 -3.78 14.63 9.64
C LEU A 25 -2.53 14.48 8.76
N GLN A 26 -1.43 15.15 9.09
CA GLN A 26 -0.17 15.01 8.36
C GLN A 26 0.41 13.60 8.53
N GLY A 27 0.49 13.09 9.76
CA GLY A 27 0.98 11.74 10.05
C GLY A 27 0.12 10.66 9.41
N ALA A 28 -1.21 10.75 9.58
CA ALA A 28 -2.15 9.80 8.97
C ALA A 28 -2.06 9.78 7.43
N ARG A 29 -1.85 10.94 6.79
CA ARG A 29 -1.63 11.02 5.34
C ARG A 29 -0.35 10.31 4.91
N THR A 30 0.75 10.50 5.65
CA THR A 30 2.02 9.82 5.37
C THR A 30 1.87 8.30 5.49
N GLU A 31 1.24 7.82 6.56
CA GLU A 31 1.00 6.38 6.74
C GLU A 31 0.13 5.80 5.63
N MET A 32 -0.97 6.48 5.27
CA MET A 32 -1.83 6.02 4.18
C MET A 32 -1.09 5.99 2.84
N ALA A 33 -0.27 7.01 2.55
CA ALA A 33 0.53 7.05 1.33
C ALA A 33 1.53 5.89 1.26
N LEU A 34 2.23 5.60 2.36
CA LEU A 34 3.15 4.47 2.43
C LEU A 34 2.42 3.13 2.27
N ALA A 35 1.29 2.96 2.96
CA ALA A 35 0.51 1.73 2.90
C ALA A 35 0.00 1.45 1.48
N VAL A 36 -0.57 2.46 0.82
CA VAL A 36 -1.06 2.36 -0.57
C VAL A 36 0.11 2.09 -1.54
N ASN A 37 1.24 2.77 -1.37
CA ASN A 37 2.41 2.55 -2.22
C ASN A 37 2.95 1.12 -2.09
N ALA A 38 3.11 0.61 -0.86
CA ALA A 38 3.54 -0.76 -0.60
C ALA A 38 2.58 -1.80 -1.19
N TYR A 39 1.26 -1.58 -1.06
CA TYR A 39 0.25 -2.45 -1.67
C TYR A 39 0.37 -2.45 -3.20
N ASN A 40 0.50 -1.28 -3.81
CA ASN A 40 0.62 -1.13 -5.26
C ASN A 40 1.91 -1.78 -5.79
N LEU A 41 3.05 -1.60 -5.11
CA LEU A 41 4.31 -2.25 -5.48
C LEU A 41 4.20 -3.77 -5.40
N LYS A 42 3.63 -4.30 -4.30
CA LYS A 42 3.39 -5.74 -4.16
C LYS A 42 2.53 -6.27 -5.30
N ARG A 43 1.48 -5.54 -5.68
CA ARG A 43 0.60 -5.90 -6.80
C ARG A 43 1.34 -5.84 -8.14
N ALA A 44 2.11 -4.79 -8.40
CA ALA A 44 2.88 -4.63 -9.62
C ALA A 44 3.90 -5.76 -9.79
N ILE A 45 4.61 -6.13 -8.71
CA ILE A 45 5.52 -7.27 -8.70
C ILE A 45 4.77 -8.56 -9.03
N ASN A 46 3.59 -8.80 -8.45
CA ASN A 46 2.81 -10.00 -8.74
C ASN A 46 2.31 -10.09 -10.18
N VAL A 47 2.01 -8.96 -10.83
CA VAL A 47 1.49 -8.92 -12.20
C VAL A 47 2.61 -8.95 -13.23
N MET A 48 3.69 -8.22 -12.99
CA MET A 48 4.73 -7.94 -13.99
C MET A 48 6.04 -8.70 -13.74
N GLY A 49 6.25 -9.19 -12.52
CA GLY A 49 7.53 -9.68 -12.03
C GLY A 49 8.48 -8.55 -11.62
N ALA A 50 9.32 -8.81 -10.61
CA ALA A 50 10.24 -7.81 -10.06
C ALA A 50 11.25 -7.29 -11.09
N ARG A 51 11.82 -8.18 -11.93
CA ARG A 51 12.82 -7.80 -12.93
C ARG A 51 12.29 -6.79 -13.93
N ARG A 52 11.15 -7.08 -14.55
CA ARG A 52 10.50 -6.18 -15.51
C ARG A 52 10.08 -4.85 -14.88
N LEU A 53 9.63 -4.89 -13.61
CA LEU A 53 9.28 -3.67 -12.89
C LEU A 53 10.52 -2.78 -12.68
N ILE A 54 11.65 -3.34 -12.28
CA ILE A 54 12.90 -2.60 -12.08
C ILE A 54 13.40 -2.00 -13.41
N GLU A 55 13.34 -2.76 -14.51
CA GLU A 55 13.71 -2.29 -15.84
C GLU A 55 12.88 -1.09 -16.31
N LEU A 56 11.63 -0.93 -15.85
CA LEU A 56 10.76 0.21 -16.19
C LEU A 56 10.93 1.42 -15.26
N LEU A 57 11.61 1.24 -14.12
CA LEU A 57 11.86 2.30 -13.14
C LEU A 57 13.23 2.97 -13.35
N GLY A 58 14.12 2.35 -14.14
CA GLY A 58 15.40 2.93 -14.59
C GLY A 58 15.26 3.62 -15.93
#